data_AF-A0AAV3GL06-F1
#
_entry.id   AF-A0AAV3GL06-F1
#
_cell.length_a   1.000
_cell.length_b   1.000
_cell.length_c   1.000
_cell.angle_alpha   90.00
_cell.angle_beta   90.00
_cell.angle_gamma   90.00
#
_symmetry.space_group_name_H-M   'P 1'
#
loop_
_entity.id
_entity.type
_entity.pdbx_description
1 polymer ?
#
loop_
_entity_poly.entity_id
_entity_poly.type
_entity_poly.pdbx_seq_one_letter_code
_entity_poly.pdbx_strand_id
1 'polypeptide(L)'
;DSQIDYRFFIGFKLIATDEEVNLKSLKKSFFSGFQEFIYEVNHHLMGDFVSLSNEEIRRYTKLEKLMESKLARRFKVRRVNPSDLTYLIEHIYGEKGTPFEEYAFQLPKKKLKSETLVKRYDLLRPSRCLIEEKPRYLRIEHENHESYVTYLTINTIVGEMEFPSSELFYYQQQQFAFPIDTSMNVEIVTNKKALAIVRNKKKELKDLDNHAYQSDNETNSNVLDALDSVDELETTLDQSKESMYKLSYVVRVRAESVDELKRRCDEVFDFYDDTNVKLVRPFGDTMGLHEEFLPASKRYMNDYIQYVTSDFLAGLGFGATQMLGELEGIYFGYNADTGRNVYLKPALASQGVKGSVTNALAAAFLGSLGGGKSFSNNL
;
A
#
# COMPACT_ATOMS: atom_id res chain seq x y z
N ASP A 1 -7.98 -6.87 24.75
CA ASP A 1 -7.99 -6.69 23.29
C ASP A 1 -7.35 -5.36 22.92
N SER A 2 -6.28 -5.41 22.13
CA SER A 2 -5.63 -4.23 21.56
C SER A 2 -6.46 -3.73 20.38
N GLN A 3 -6.78 -2.44 20.35
CA GLN A 3 -7.47 -1.80 19.23
C GLN A 3 -6.64 -1.96 17.94
N ILE A 4 -7.31 -2.26 16.82
CA ILE A 4 -6.66 -2.37 15.50
C ILE A 4 -6.62 -0.97 14.88
N ASP A 5 -5.41 -0.44 14.72
CA ASP A 5 -5.18 0.83 14.04
C ASP A 5 -4.69 0.62 12.61
N TYR A 6 -5.26 1.38 11.67
CA TYR A 6 -4.92 1.31 10.26
C TYR A 6 -3.99 2.44 9.88
N ARG A 7 -2.95 2.09 9.10
CA ARG A 7 -1.93 3.04 8.65
C ARG A 7 -1.73 2.89 7.15
N PHE A 8 -1.60 4.03 6.49
CA PHE A 8 -1.36 4.10 5.05
C PHE A 8 0.09 4.55 4.82
N PHE A 9 0.81 3.77 4.03
CA PHE A 9 2.15 4.10 3.57
C PHE A 9 2.12 4.26 2.06
N ILE A 10 2.74 5.32 1.55
CA ILE A 10 2.84 5.57 0.12
C ILE A 10 4.29 5.77 -0.28
N GLY A 11 4.75 4.92 -1.19
CA GLY A 11 6.09 4.97 -1.76
C GLY A 11 6.07 5.59 -3.15
N PHE A 12 6.98 6.51 -3.42
CA PHE A 12 7.20 7.06 -4.75
C PHE A 12 8.58 6.69 -5.24
N LYS A 13 8.65 6.11 -6.44
CA LYS A 13 9.93 5.94 -7.12
C LYS A 13 10.42 7.30 -7.60
N LEU A 14 11.42 7.85 -6.93
CA LEU A 14 12.04 9.11 -7.32
C LEU A 14 12.92 8.91 -8.56
N ILE A 15 12.69 9.73 -9.59
CA ILE A 15 13.48 9.73 -10.82
C ILE A 15 14.26 11.05 -10.85
N ALA A 16 15.59 10.95 -10.77
CA ALA A 16 16.48 12.10 -10.74
C ALA A 16 17.06 12.36 -12.13
N THR A 17 16.44 13.24 -12.93
CA THR A 17 17.02 13.75 -14.18
C THR A 17 16.72 15.22 -14.36
N ASP A 18 17.76 15.98 -14.74
CA ASP A 18 17.73 17.42 -15.04
C ASP A 18 17.61 17.72 -16.56
N GLU A 19 17.39 16.69 -17.40
CA GLU A 19 17.30 16.84 -18.87
C GLU A 19 15.90 16.56 -19.43
N GLU A 20 15.56 17.25 -20.52
CA GLU A 20 14.27 17.20 -21.20
C GLU A 20 13.85 15.78 -21.62
N VAL A 21 12.55 15.55 -21.48
CA VAL A 21 11.92 14.25 -21.33
C VAL A 21 11.90 13.46 -22.64
N ASN A 22 12.67 12.36 -22.70
CA ASN A 22 12.48 11.29 -23.69
C ASN A 22 12.43 9.92 -22.98
N LEU A 23 11.35 9.15 -23.16
CA LEU A 23 11.10 7.86 -22.49
C LEU A 23 12.21 6.81 -22.69
N LYS A 24 13.00 6.93 -23.77
CA LYS A 24 14.17 6.06 -24.02
C LYS A 24 15.42 6.52 -23.26
N SER A 25 15.66 7.83 -23.14
CA SER A 25 16.76 8.35 -22.31
C SER A 25 16.46 8.20 -20.81
N LEU A 26 15.18 8.29 -20.42
CA LEU A 26 14.69 8.01 -19.06
C LEU A 26 15.07 6.61 -18.57
N LYS A 27 14.85 5.56 -19.38
CA LYS A 27 15.26 4.20 -19.00
C LYS A 27 16.80 4.10 -18.93
N LYS A 28 17.51 4.62 -19.91
CA LYS A 28 18.97 4.46 -20.00
C LYS A 28 19.71 5.21 -18.87
N SER A 29 19.34 6.46 -18.60
CA SER A 29 19.92 7.30 -17.54
C SER A 29 19.55 6.80 -16.14
N PHE A 30 18.32 6.30 -15.95
CA PHE A 30 17.93 5.66 -14.70
C PHE A 30 18.70 4.36 -14.44
N PHE A 31 18.80 3.48 -15.44
CA PHE A 31 19.54 2.23 -15.29
C PHE A 31 21.03 2.47 -15.08
N SER A 32 21.63 3.45 -15.77
CA SER A 32 23.04 3.81 -15.55
C SER A 32 23.25 4.41 -14.17
N GLY A 33 22.43 5.36 -13.72
CA GLY A 33 22.57 5.97 -12.39
C GLY A 33 22.29 5.00 -11.24
N PHE A 34 21.35 4.07 -11.41
CA PHE A 34 21.09 3.02 -10.41
C PHE A 34 22.15 1.91 -10.42
N GLN A 35 22.71 1.57 -11.60
CA GLN A 35 23.85 0.67 -11.69
C GLN A 35 25.09 1.34 -11.09
N GLU A 36 25.40 2.59 -11.44
CA GLU A 36 26.48 3.39 -10.84
C GLU A 36 26.33 3.46 -9.32
N PHE A 37 25.13 3.76 -8.80
CA PHE A 37 24.84 3.69 -7.37
C PHE A 37 25.15 2.31 -6.76
N ILE A 38 24.66 1.21 -7.37
CA ILE A 38 24.95 -0.16 -6.88
C ILE A 38 26.44 -0.48 -6.96
N TYR A 39 27.13 -0.06 -8.02
CA TYR A 39 28.55 -0.30 -8.21
C TYR A 39 29.41 0.54 -7.25
N GLU A 40 29.04 1.79 -7.00
CA GLU A 40 29.68 2.71 -6.05
C GLU A 40 29.49 2.22 -4.60
N VAL A 41 28.28 1.75 -4.26
CA VAL A 41 27.97 1.03 -3.01
C VAL A 41 28.86 -0.20 -2.82
N ASN A 42 29.18 -0.90 -3.91
CA ASN A 42 29.93 -2.15 -3.88
C ASN A 42 31.46 -1.95 -3.96
N HIS A 43 31.95 -0.72 -4.19
CA HIS A 43 33.38 -0.41 -4.28
C HIS A 43 33.84 0.40 -3.06
N HIS A 44 34.42 -0.32 -2.08
CA HIS A 44 35.20 0.13 -0.91
C HIS A 44 34.47 0.56 0.37
N LEU A 45 34.49 -0.29 1.42
CA LEU A 45 35.38 -0.21 2.60
C LEU A 45 34.90 -1.17 3.72
N MET A 46 35.60 -2.32 3.88
CA MET A 46 35.42 -3.37 4.91
C MET A 46 33.99 -3.95 4.97
N GLY A 47 33.84 -5.28 4.89
CA GLY A 47 32.59 -5.99 4.57
C GLY A 47 31.31 -5.67 5.37
N ASP A 48 31.39 -4.82 6.38
CA ASP A 48 30.30 -4.39 7.26
C ASP A 48 29.64 -3.06 6.88
N PHE A 49 30.21 -2.26 5.96
CA PHE A 49 29.66 -0.96 5.57
C PHE A 49 29.48 -0.80 4.05
N VAL A 50 28.41 -0.09 3.70
CA VAL A 50 28.07 0.38 2.34
C VAL A 50 28.38 1.87 2.26
N SER A 51 29.10 2.30 1.22
CA SER A 51 29.34 3.72 0.96
C SER A 51 28.25 4.32 0.07
N LEU A 52 27.83 5.55 0.39
CA LEU A 52 26.84 6.31 -0.37
C LEU A 52 27.38 7.72 -0.62
N SER A 53 27.32 8.21 -1.86
CA SER A 53 27.74 9.56 -2.19
C SER A 53 26.88 10.61 -1.47
N ASN A 54 27.52 11.57 -0.80
CA ASN A 54 26.81 12.67 -0.15
C ASN A 54 26.06 13.55 -1.16
N GLU A 55 26.52 13.61 -2.42
CA GLU A 55 25.87 14.36 -3.48
C GLU A 55 24.56 13.69 -3.90
N GLU A 56 24.58 12.38 -4.10
CA GLU A 56 23.38 11.61 -4.42
C GLU A 56 22.34 11.67 -3.30
N ILE A 57 22.76 11.50 -2.04
CA ILE A 57 21.87 11.65 -0.87
C ILE A 57 21.20 13.02 -0.89
N ARG A 58 21.97 14.09 -1.15
CA ARG A 58 21.42 15.46 -1.24
C ARG A 58 20.44 15.59 -2.40
N ARG A 59 20.73 15.00 -3.56
CA ARG A 59 19.86 15.03 -4.75
C ARG A 59 18.51 14.39 -4.47
N TYR A 60 18.51 13.14 -3.97
CA TYR A 60 17.26 12.44 -3.63
C TYR A 60 16.50 13.13 -2.49
N THR A 61 17.20 13.65 -1.48
CA THR A 61 16.56 14.41 -0.39
C THR A 61 15.85 15.66 -0.91
N LYS A 62 16.41 16.36 -1.92
CA LYS A 62 15.75 17.52 -2.54
C LYS A 62 14.47 17.09 -3.29
N LEU A 63 14.54 16.03 -4.09
CA LEU A 63 13.38 15.51 -4.83
C LEU A 63 12.28 15.03 -3.88
N GLU A 64 12.65 14.33 -2.81
CA GLU A 64 11.74 13.89 -1.77
C GLU A 64 11.01 15.08 -1.12
N LYS A 65 11.75 16.12 -0.72
CA LYS A 65 11.14 17.34 -0.12
C LYS A 65 10.18 18.04 -1.08
N LEU A 66 10.52 18.12 -2.37
CA LEU A 66 9.62 18.67 -3.38
C LEU A 66 8.34 17.84 -3.48
N MET A 67 8.45 16.51 -3.47
CA MET A 67 7.29 15.63 -3.50
C MET A 67 6.43 15.75 -2.24
N GLU A 68 7.05 15.73 -1.06
CA GLU A 68 6.38 15.95 0.22
C GLU A 68 5.59 17.27 0.20
N SER A 69 6.20 18.35 -0.28
CA SER A 69 5.54 19.66 -0.34
C SER A 69 4.32 19.69 -1.26
N LYS A 70 4.33 18.91 -2.35
CA LYS A 70 3.20 18.79 -3.27
C LYS A 70 2.08 17.95 -2.66
N LEU A 71 2.43 16.83 -2.02
CA LEU A 71 1.48 15.93 -1.38
C LEU A 71 0.83 16.57 -0.16
N ALA A 72 1.60 17.24 0.69
CA ALA A 72 1.12 17.89 1.91
C ALA A 72 0.10 19.02 1.65
N ARG A 73 0.00 19.53 0.42
CA ARG A 73 -1.04 20.50 0.02
C ARG A 73 -2.40 19.86 -0.21
N ARG A 74 -2.45 18.54 -0.45
CA ARG A 74 -3.67 17.80 -0.80
C ARG A 74 -4.03 16.76 0.26
N PHE A 75 -3.03 16.18 0.92
CA PHE A 75 -3.19 15.12 1.90
C PHE A 75 -2.50 15.48 3.22
N LYS A 76 -3.08 15.02 4.33
CA LYS A 76 -2.44 15.07 5.65
C LYS A 76 -1.39 13.96 5.76
N VAL A 77 -0.20 14.22 5.22
CA VAL A 77 0.91 13.25 5.20
C VAL A 77 2.10 13.72 6.05
N ARG A 78 2.89 12.75 6.52
CA ARG A 78 4.20 12.97 7.12
C ARG A 78 5.26 12.13 6.41
N ARG A 79 6.50 12.61 6.37
CA ARG A 79 7.65 11.82 5.92
C ARG A 79 7.85 10.61 6.84
N VAL A 80 8.19 9.47 6.25
CA VAL A 80 8.60 8.27 7.00
C VAL A 80 9.99 8.46 7.60
N ASN A 81 10.19 7.92 8.78
CA ASN A 81 11.48 7.86 9.47
C ASN A 81 12.03 6.40 9.42
N PRO A 82 13.29 6.17 9.83
CA PRO A 82 13.86 4.83 9.84
C PRO A 82 13.07 3.84 10.70
N SER A 83 12.53 4.26 11.85
CA SER A 83 11.71 3.40 12.71
C SER A 83 10.44 2.92 12.01
N ASP A 84 9.76 3.77 11.23
CA ASP A 84 8.55 3.40 10.49
C ASP A 84 8.84 2.27 9.49
N LEU A 85 9.95 2.39 8.76
CA LEU A 85 10.37 1.37 7.78
C LEU A 85 10.76 0.06 8.46
N THR A 86 11.48 0.14 9.58
CA THR A 86 11.89 -1.05 10.31
C THR A 86 10.69 -1.74 10.96
N TYR A 87 9.73 -0.99 11.51
CA TYR A 87 8.45 -1.53 11.95
C TYR A 87 7.74 -2.29 10.83
N LEU A 88 7.64 -1.70 9.64
CA LEU A 88 6.98 -2.35 8.50
C LEU A 88 7.63 -3.68 8.16
N ILE A 89 8.97 -3.71 8.08
CA ILE A 89 9.72 -4.93 7.78
C ILE A 89 9.48 -5.99 8.87
N GLU A 90 9.64 -5.64 10.15
CA GLU A 90 9.45 -6.59 11.25
C GLU A 90 7.99 -7.08 11.36
N HIS A 91 7.00 -6.21 11.11
CA HIS A 91 5.57 -6.58 11.04
C HIS A 91 5.28 -7.58 9.91
N ILE A 92 5.89 -7.39 8.73
CA ILE A 92 5.79 -8.32 7.60
C ILE A 92 6.39 -9.67 7.97
N TYR A 93 7.53 -9.68 8.67
CA TYR A 93 8.15 -10.89 9.22
C TYR A 93 7.49 -11.41 10.48
N GLY A 94 6.38 -10.83 10.93
CA GLY A 94 5.55 -11.39 11.98
C GLY A 94 6.01 -11.09 13.41
N GLU A 95 6.91 -10.14 13.60
CA GLU A 95 7.23 -9.62 14.94
C GLU A 95 6.02 -8.97 15.61
N LYS A 96 5.98 -9.04 16.94
CA LYS A 96 4.85 -8.58 17.77
C LYS A 96 5.36 -7.99 19.09
N GLY A 97 4.49 -7.23 19.77
CA GLY A 97 4.69 -6.81 21.15
C GLY A 97 5.28 -5.41 21.35
N THR A 98 5.81 -4.77 20.30
CA THR A 98 6.20 -3.35 20.36
C THR A 98 5.15 -2.51 19.62
N PRO A 99 4.48 -1.56 20.30
CA PRO A 99 3.59 -0.61 19.65
C PRO A 99 4.33 0.22 18.59
N PHE A 100 3.62 0.64 17.53
CA PHE A 100 4.20 1.43 16.45
C PHE A 100 4.86 2.72 16.95
N GLU A 101 4.22 3.40 17.90
CA GLU A 101 4.65 4.68 18.49
C GLU A 101 5.95 4.56 19.28
N GLU A 102 6.19 3.41 19.90
CA GLU A 102 7.36 3.14 20.75
C GLU A 102 8.55 2.63 19.94
N TYR A 103 8.33 2.39 18.65
CA TYR A 103 9.31 1.76 17.80
C TYR A 103 10.50 2.69 17.54
N ALA A 104 11.69 2.27 17.98
CA ALA A 104 12.90 3.07 17.89
C ALA A 104 14.02 2.33 17.16
N PHE A 105 14.36 2.81 15.96
CA PHE A 105 15.50 2.31 15.20
C PHE A 105 16.53 3.39 14.94
N GLN A 106 17.79 3.06 15.20
CA GLN A 106 18.93 3.90 14.83
C GLN A 106 19.82 3.12 13.87
N LEU A 107 19.82 3.54 12.61
CA LEU A 107 20.72 2.99 11.60
C LEU A 107 22.15 3.53 11.84
N PRO A 108 23.14 2.70 12.19
CA PRO A 108 24.51 3.16 12.38
C PRO A 108 25.06 3.71 11.07
N LYS A 109 25.36 5.00 11.06
CA LYS A 109 25.91 5.70 9.90
C LYS A 109 27.09 6.58 10.30
N LYS A 110 28.13 6.60 9.47
CA LYS A 110 29.31 7.45 9.65
C LYS A 110 29.42 8.39 8.45
N LYS A 111 29.26 9.69 8.71
CA LYS A 111 29.36 10.71 7.68
C LYS A 111 30.82 11.12 7.47
N LEU A 112 31.31 10.98 6.24
CA LEU A 112 32.63 11.43 5.79
C LEU A 112 32.47 12.69 4.91
N LYS A 113 33.58 13.22 4.39
CA LYS A 113 33.59 14.47 3.58
C LYS A 113 32.78 14.31 2.28
N SER A 114 33.08 13.27 1.50
CA SER A 114 32.43 12.98 0.20
C SER A 114 31.31 11.96 0.30
N GLU A 115 31.36 11.05 1.28
CA GLU A 115 30.47 9.90 1.37
C GLU A 115 29.85 9.74 2.76
N THR A 116 28.79 8.93 2.85
CA THR A 116 28.19 8.46 4.10
C THR A 116 28.25 6.95 4.11
N LEU A 117 28.94 6.39 5.11
CA LEU A 117 28.98 4.95 5.34
C LEU A 117 27.76 4.52 6.14
N VAL A 118 27.07 3.49 5.68
CA VAL A 118 25.91 2.88 6.33
C VAL A 118 26.22 1.42 6.64
N LYS A 119 25.93 0.96 7.85
CA LYS A 119 26.17 -0.44 8.21
C LYS A 119 25.32 -1.37 7.34
N ARG A 120 25.96 -2.35 6.69
CA ARG A 120 25.33 -3.31 5.76
C ARG A 120 24.43 -4.32 6.46
N TYR A 121 24.82 -4.73 7.67
CA TYR A 121 24.08 -5.70 8.47
C TYR A 121 23.85 -5.19 9.88
N ASP A 122 22.60 -5.26 10.34
CA ASP A 122 22.31 -5.17 11.77
C ASP A 122 22.06 -6.58 12.30
N LEU A 123 23.11 -7.21 12.81
CA LEU A 123 23.06 -8.58 13.37
C LEU A 123 22.26 -8.67 14.68
N LEU A 124 21.92 -7.53 15.29
CA LEU A 124 21.29 -7.47 16.61
C LEU A 124 19.75 -7.44 16.56
N ARG A 125 19.15 -7.16 15.39
CA ARG A 125 17.69 -7.13 15.26
C ARG A 125 17.15 -8.44 14.68
N PRO A 126 16.24 -9.11 15.41
CA PRO A 126 15.76 -10.44 15.06
C PRO A 126 14.60 -10.39 14.05
N SER A 127 14.79 -9.82 12.84
CA SER A 127 13.88 -10.19 11.74
C SER A 127 14.13 -11.64 11.24
N ARG A 128 15.00 -12.38 11.94
CA ARG A 128 15.38 -13.76 11.64
C ARG A 128 14.29 -14.68 12.15
N CYS A 129 13.42 -15.06 11.24
CA CYS A 129 12.47 -16.14 11.43
C CYS A 129 12.83 -17.30 10.49
N LEU A 130 12.42 -18.50 10.88
CA LEU A 130 12.32 -19.61 9.94
C LEU A 130 11.03 -19.44 9.15
N ILE A 131 11.15 -19.37 7.83
CA ILE A 131 10.00 -19.31 6.93
C ILE A 131 9.92 -20.64 6.19
N GLU A 132 8.84 -21.37 6.42
CA GLU A 132 8.51 -22.54 5.64
C GLU A 132 7.35 -22.24 4.70
N GLU A 133 7.61 -22.39 3.40
CA GLU A 133 6.55 -22.32 2.40
C GLU A 133 5.74 -23.61 2.37
N LYS A 134 4.45 -23.49 2.62
CA LYS A 134 3.44 -24.51 2.32
C LYS A 134 2.66 -24.06 1.09
N PRO A 135 1.93 -24.96 0.40
CA PRO A 135 1.35 -24.63 -0.89
C PRO A 135 0.36 -23.46 -0.90
N ARG A 136 -0.22 -23.12 0.25
CA ARG A 136 -1.19 -22.03 0.37
C ARG A 136 -0.84 -21.01 1.44
N TYR A 137 0.19 -21.22 2.25
CA TYR A 137 0.54 -20.29 3.34
C TYR A 137 2.02 -20.42 3.70
N LEU A 138 2.56 -19.38 4.33
CA LEU A 138 3.86 -19.41 4.98
C LEU A 138 3.67 -19.70 6.46
N ARG A 139 4.47 -20.62 7.00
CA ARG A 139 4.68 -20.76 8.45
C ARG A 139 5.90 -19.93 8.81
N ILE A 140 5.70 -18.90 9.61
CA ILE A 140 6.74 -17.99 10.08
C ILE A 140 6.97 -18.31 11.56
N GLU A 141 8.10 -18.95 11.85
CA GLU A 141 8.51 -19.37 13.19
C GLU A 141 9.61 -18.45 13.72
N HIS A 142 9.34 -17.88 14.88
CA HIS A 142 10.28 -17.14 15.71
C HIS A 142 10.65 -17.97 16.94
N GLU A 143 11.60 -17.50 17.74
CA GLU A 143 12.06 -18.21 18.93
C GLU A 143 10.93 -18.49 19.94
N ASN A 144 9.99 -17.55 20.10
CA ASN A 144 8.95 -17.60 21.13
C ASN A 144 7.51 -17.70 20.59
N HIS A 145 7.31 -17.59 19.28
CA HIS A 145 5.99 -17.61 18.67
C HIS A 145 6.05 -18.08 17.22
N GLU A 146 4.95 -18.62 16.73
CA GLU A 146 4.76 -18.92 15.32
C GLU A 146 3.53 -18.20 14.78
N SER A 147 3.49 -17.99 13.47
CA SER A 147 2.30 -17.48 12.81
C SER A 147 2.18 -17.98 11.39
N TYR A 148 0.94 -18.00 10.92
CA TYR A 148 0.58 -18.51 9.61
C TYR A 148 0.07 -17.36 8.77
N VAL A 149 0.64 -17.20 7.57
CA VAL A 149 0.37 -16.05 6.71
C VAL A 149 0.01 -16.53 5.31
N THR A 150 -0.99 -15.92 4.69
CA THR A 150 -1.29 -16.14 3.27
C THR A 150 -1.51 -14.84 2.53
N TYR A 151 -1.49 -14.94 1.21
CA TYR A 151 -1.59 -13.83 0.27
C TYR A 151 -2.69 -14.11 -0.73
N LEU A 152 -3.56 -13.13 -0.90
CA LEU A 152 -4.69 -13.16 -1.83
C LEU A 152 -4.45 -12.07 -2.88
N THR A 153 -4.48 -12.42 -4.16
CA THR A 153 -4.25 -11.51 -5.28
C THR A 153 -5.55 -11.18 -5.98
N ILE A 154 -5.62 -10.00 -6.58
CA ILE A 154 -6.78 -9.62 -7.40
C ILE A 154 -6.83 -10.44 -8.70
N ASN A 155 -7.94 -11.10 -8.97
CA ASN A 155 -8.15 -11.83 -10.22
C ASN A 155 -8.90 -10.97 -11.24
N THR A 156 -10.01 -10.39 -10.84
CA THR A 156 -10.88 -9.59 -11.72
C THR A 156 -11.64 -8.58 -10.88
N ILE A 157 -11.86 -7.40 -11.45
CA ILE A 157 -12.80 -6.40 -10.93
C ILE A 157 -14.07 -6.52 -11.76
N VAL A 158 -15.20 -6.74 -11.10
CA VAL A 158 -16.50 -6.87 -11.74
C VAL A 158 -17.24 -5.54 -11.59
N GLY A 159 -17.76 -4.97 -12.68
CA GLY A 159 -18.47 -3.69 -12.62
C GLY A 159 -17.61 -2.46 -12.30
N GLU A 160 -18.27 -1.33 -12.12
CA GLU A 160 -17.64 -0.04 -11.81
C GLU A 160 -17.70 0.23 -10.31
N MET A 161 -16.58 0.66 -9.73
CA MET A 161 -16.57 1.23 -8.38
C MET A 161 -16.95 2.70 -8.46
N GLU A 162 -18.20 3.03 -8.18
CA GLU A 162 -18.65 4.41 -8.12
C GLU A 162 -18.12 5.10 -6.85
N PHE A 163 -17.64 6.33 -7.02
CA PHE A 163 -17.30 7.22 -5.92
C PHE A 163 -18.31 8.37 -5.87
N PRO A 164 -18.93 8.67 -4.71
CA PRO A 164 -18.74 8.04 -3.40
C PRO A 164 -19.46 6.69 -3.27
N SER A 165 -19.16 5.93 -2.20
CA SER A 165 -19.78 4.66 -1.75
C SER A 165 -18.98 3.39 -1.98
N SER A 166 -17.93 3.42 -2.80
CA SER A 166 -17.05 2.26 -3.05
C SER A 166 -15.71 2.33 -2.30
N GLU A 167 -15.61 3.12 -1.22
CA GLU A 167 -14.36 3.32 -0.46
C GLU A 167 -13.87 2.02 0.21
N LEU A 168 -13.27 1.14 -0.58
CA LEU A 168 -12.87 -0.21 -0.20
C LEU A 168 -12.03 -0.21 1.08
N PHE A 169 -11.00 0.63 1.14
CA PHE A 169 -10.13 0.72 2.31
C PHE A 169 -10.82 1.28 3.55
N TYR A 170 -11.90 2.04 3.38
CA TYR A 170 -12.70 2.53 4.51
C TYR A 170 -13.57 1.41 5.08
N TYR A 171 -14.28 0.65 4.24
CA TYR A 171 -15.11 -0.46 4.72
C TYR A 171 -14.29 -1.64 5.23
N GLN A 172 -13.12 -1.87 4.63
CA GLN A 172 -12.12 -2.81 5.12
C GLN A 172 -11.69 -2.52 6.56
N GLN A 173 -11.75 -1.26 7.01
CA GLN A 173 -11.45 -0.86 8.38
C GLN A 173 -12.54 -1.23 9.40
N GLN A 174 -13.77 -1.42 8.93
CA GLN A 174 -14.95 -1.71 9.75
C GLN A 174 -15.22 -3.20 9.85
N GLN A 175 -15.03 -3.93 8.75
CA GLN A 175 -15.52 -5.30 8.63
C GLN A 175 -14.72 -6.30 9.48
N PHE A 176 -13.40 -6.12 9.59
CA PHE A 176 -12.52 -7.14 10.16
C PHE A 176 -12.18 -6.87 11.63
N ALA A 177 -12.40 -7.87 12.46
CA ALA A 177 -11.95 -7.90 13.87
C ALA A 177 -10.48 -8.33 14.02
N PHE A 178 -9.73 -8.43 12.92
CA PHE A 178 -8.34 -8.85 12.87
C PHE A 178 -7.55 -8.00 11.87
N PRO A 179 -6.22 -7.84 12.05
CA PRO A 179 -5.41 -7.04 11.15
C PRO A 179 -5.25 -7.74 9.80
N ILE A 180 -5.33 -6.92 8.75
CA ILE A 180 -5.02 -7.30 7.37
C ILE A 180 -4.14 -6.23 6.74
N ASP A 181 -3.23 -6.66 5.89
CA ASP A 181 -2.34 -5.74 5.19
C ASP A 181 -2.62 -5.79 3.69
N THR A 182 -2.57 -4.64 3.04
CA THR A 182 -2.71 -4.56 1.58
C THR A 182 -1.46 -3.96 0.98
N SER A 183 -0.84 -4.66 0.03
CA SER A 183 0.21 -4.13 -0.84
C SER A 183 -0.38 -3.76 -2.20
N MET A 184 -0.04 -2.58 -2.69
CA MET A 184 -0.54 -2.05 -3.95
C MET A 184 0.59 -1.45 -4.78
N ASN A 185 0.76 -1.96 -6.00
CA ASN A 185 1.75 -1.45 -6.94
C ASN A 185 1.07 -0.83 -8.17
N VAL A 186 1.24 0.49 -8.33
CA VAL A 186 0.62 1.28 -9.40
C VAL A 186 1.68 1.78 -10.37
N GLU A 187 1.56 1.40 -11.64
CA GLU A 187 2.40 1.91 -12.73
C GLU A 187 1.56 2.74 -13.71
N ILE A 188 2.03 3.95 -14.03
CA ILE A 188 1.35 4.85 -14.96
C ILE A 188 1.53 4.38 -16.40
N VAL A 189 0.41 4.20 -17.12
CA VAL A 189 0.37 3.95 -18.56
C VAL A 189 -0.14 5.20 -19.25
N THR A 190 0.78 5.91 -19.90
CA THR A 190 0.45 7.11 -20.69
C THR A 190 -0.68 6.84 -21.67
N ASN A 191 -1.59 7.80 -21.86
CA ASN A 191 -2.74 7.70 -22.77
C ASN A 191 -2.42 7.06 -24.14
N LYS A 192 -1.36 7.55 -24.82
CA LYS A 192 -0.93 6.99 -26.11
C LYS A 192 -0.63 5.49 -26.09
N LYS A 193 -0.01 5.00 -25.00
CA LYS A 193 0.28 3.56 -24.83
C LYS A 193 -0.98 2.78 -24.46
N ALA A 194 -1.83 3.36 -23.62
CA ALA A 194 -3.12 2.77 -23.26
C ALA A 194 -3.97 2.54 -24.52
N LEU A 195 -4.17 3.58 -25.34
CA LEU A 195 -4.86 3.47 -26.64
C LEU A 195 -4.28 2.40 -27.55
N ALA A 196 -2.95 2.27 -27.62
CA ALA A 196 -2.30 1.24 -28.42
C ALA A 196 -2.62 -0.19 -27.92
N ILE A 197 -2.64 -0.40 -26.60
CA ILE A 197 -2.99 -1.69 -25.98
C ILE A 197 -4.46 -2.02 -26.26
N VAL A 198 -5.35 -1.06 -26.04
CA VAL A 198 -6.81 -1.21 -26.22
C VAL A 198 -7.14 -1.50 -27.68
N ARG A 199 -6.56 -0.75 -28.62
CA ARG A 199 -6.72 -0.99 -30.07
C ARG A 199 -6.19 -2.34 -30.52
N ASN A 200 -5.11 -2.83 -29.92
CA ASN A 200 -4.61 -4.17 -30.21
C ASN A 200 -5.54 -5.25 -29.65
N LYS A 201 -6.06 -5.08 -28.43
CA LYS A 201 -7.04 -5.99 -27.83
C LYS A 201 -8.33 -6.05 -28.64
N LYS A 202 -8.81 -4.90 -29.13
CA LYS A 202 -9.95 -4.80 -30.05
C LYS A 202 -9.74 -5.61 -31.32
N LYS A 203 -8.54 -5.54 -31.91
CA LYS A 203 -8.20 -6.34 -33.10
C LYS A 203 -8.22 -7.83 -32.79
N GLU A 204 -7.58 -8.27 -31.70
CA GLU A 204 -7.60 -9.67 -31.28
C GLU A 204 -9.03 -10.21 -31.11
N LEU A 205 -9.91 -9.45 -30.46
CA LEU A 205 -11.30 -9.85 -30.25
C LEU A 205 -12.09 -9.89 -31.57
N LYS A 206 -11.88 -8.93 -32.48
CA LYS A 206 -12.48 -8.96 -33.83
C LYS A 206 -11.99 -10.15 -34.65
N ASP A 207 -10.72 -10.51 -34.53
CA ASP A 207 -10.18 -11.68 -35.22
C ASP A 207 -10.80 -12.97 -34.69
N LEU A 208 -11.01 -13.07 -33.37
CA LEU A 208 -11.73 -14.20 -32.76
C LEU A 208 -13.18 -14.30 -33.21
N ASP A 209 -13.90 -13.18 -33.27
CA ASP A 209 -15.28 -13.11 -33.78
C ASP A 209 -15.36 -13.54 -35.25
N ASN A 210 -14.46 -13.02 -36.09
CA ASN A 210 -14.35 -13.42 -37.49
C ASN A 210 -14.05 -14.94 -37.65
N HIS A 211 -13.22 -15.51 -36.77
CA HIS A 211 -12.92 -16.95 -36.80
C HIS A 211 -14.12 -17.82 -36.39
N ALA A 212 -14.92 -17.37 -35.41
CA ALA A 212 -16.16 -18.06 -35.04
C ALA A 212 -17.14 -18.06 -36.21
N TYR A 213 -17.34 -16.88 -36.83
CA TYR A 213 -18.19 -16.71 -38.00
C TYR A 213 -17.75 -17.56 -39.20
N GLN A 214 -16.45 -17.64 -39.48
CA GLN A 214 -15.91 -18.48 -40.56
C GLN A 214 -16.04 -19.98 -40.30
N SER A 215 -16.23 -20.38 -39.04
CA SER A 215 -16.36 -21.78 -38.64
C SER A 215 -17.82 -22.24 -38.50
N ASP A 216 -18.80 -21.42 -38.93
CA ASP A 216 -20.24 -21.61 -38.69
C ASP A 216 -20.60 -21.83 -37.20
N ASN A 217 -19.75 -21.32 -36.29
CA ASN A 217 -20.00 -21.35 -34.85
C ASN A 217 -20.54 -20.00 -34.40
N GLU A 218 -21.47 -20.00 -33.45
CA GLU A 218 -21.91 -18.76 -32.81
C GLU A 218 -20.76 -18.13 -32.02
N THR A 219 -20.57 -16.81 -32.20
CA THR A 219 -19.64 -16.05 -31.38
C THR A 219 -20.09 -16.14 -29.92
N ASN A 220 -19.18 -16.54 -29.04
CA ASN A 220 -19.45 -16.61 -27.62
C ASN A 220 -19.85 -15.21 -27.09
N SER A 221 -20.95 -15.11 -26.32
CA SER A 221 -21.46 -13.85 -25.76
C SER A 221 -20.36 -13.04 -25.06
N ASN A 222 -19.45 -13.74 -24.37
CA ASN A 222 -18.31 -13.14 -23.68
C ASN A 222 -17.37 -12.35 -24.61
N VAL A 223 -17.26 -12.72 -25.89
CA VAL A 223 -16.43 -12.01 -26.88
C VAL A 223 -17.12 -10.73 -27.35
N LEU A 224 -18.43 -10.76 -27.53
CA LEU A 224 -19.23 -9.58 -27.90
C LEU A 224 -19.23 -8.54 -26.76
N ASP A 225 -19.50 -8.97 -25.53
CA ASP A 225 -19.47 -8.07 -24.35
C ASP A 225 -18.07 -7.44 -24.16
N ALA A 226 -17.01 -8.22 -24.41
CA ALA A 226 -15.64 -7.74 -24.35
C ALA A 226 -15.33 -6.72 -25.46
N LEU A 227 -15.90 -6.88 -26.66
CA LEU A 227 -15.75 -5.92 -27.75
C LEU A 227 -16.40 -4.57 -27.39
N ASP A 228 -17.62 -4.60 -26.87
CA ASP A 228 -18.34 -3.40 -26.45
C ASP A 228 -17.57 -2.66 -25.34
N SER A 229 -17.10 -3.40 -24.33
CA SER A 229 -16.29 -2.85 -23.23
C SER A 229 -15.00 -2.18 -23.72
N VAL A 230 -14.34 -2.81 -24.69
CA VAL A 230 -13.11 -2.27 -25.30
C VAL A 230 -13.39 -1.01 -26.12
N ASP A 231 -14.54 -0.95 -26.79
CA ASP A 231 -14.97 0.21 -27.59
C ASP A 231 -15.35 1.42 -26.72
N GLU A 232 -16.05 1.18 -25.61
CA GLU A 232 -16.34 2.21 -24.61
C GLU A 232 -15.05 2.75 -23.97
N LEU A 233 -14.12 1.86 -23.61
CA LEU A 233 -12.85 2.24 -23.01
C LEU A 233 -11.95 2.99 -24.00
N GLU A 234 -11.92 2.61 -25.29
CA GLU A 234 -11.24 3.37 -26.35
C GLU A 234 -11.81 4.79 -26.46
N THR A 235 -13.14 4.91 -26.52
CA THR A 235 -13.85 6.19 -26.62
C THR A 235 -13.55 7.09 -25.43
N THR A 236 -13.58 6.54 -24.22
CA THR A 236 -13.27 7.25 -22.97
C THR A 236 -11.83 7.77 -22.96
N LEU A 237 -10.88 6.95 -23.41
CA LEU A 237 -9.47 7.35 -23.49
C LEU A 237 -9.20 8.42 -24.55
N ASP A 238 -9.88 8.36 -25.69
CA ASP A 238 -9.76 9.37 -26.75
C ASP A 238 -10.37 10.72 -26.32
N GLN A 239 -11.49 10.69 -25.58
CA GLN A 239 -12.15 11.91 -25.06
C GLN A 239 -11.41 12.54 -23.88
N SER A 240 -11.14 11.77 -22.83
CA SER A 240 -10.54 12.26 -21.58
C SER A 240 -9.05 12.63 -21.76
N LYS A 241 -8.36 11.97 -22.68
CA LYS A 241 -6.89 12.03 -22.84
C LYS A 241 -6.12 11.64 -21.57
N GLU A 242 -6.78 10.96 -20.64
CA GLU A 242 -6.19 10.56 -19.37
C GLU A 242 -5.28 9.32 -19.51
N SER A 243 -4.41 9.15 -18.52
CA SER A 243 -3.56 7.96 -18.43
C SER A 243 -4.32 6.84 -17.70
N MET A 244 -4.05 5.60 -18.09
CA MET A 244 -4.47 4.43 -17.31
C MET A 244 -3.39 4.05 -16.31
N TYR A 245 -3.74 3.15 -15.40
CA TYR A 245 -2.84 2.65 -14.38
C TYR A 245 -2.85 1.13 -14.37
N LYS A 246 -1.66 0.53 -14.37
CA LYS A 246 -1.48 -0.89 -14.09
C LYS A 246 -1.45 -1.07 -12.59
N LEU A 247 -2.51 -1.65 -12.07
CA LEU A 247 -2.68 -1.98 -10.67
C LEU A 247 -2.29 -3.44 -10.45
N SER A 248 -1.47 -3.69 -9.45
CA SER A 248 -1.38 -4.98 -8.78
C SER A 248 -1.71 -4.79 -7.32
N TYR A 249 -2.43 -5.75 -6.77
CA TYR A 249 -3.12 -5.65 -5.50
C TYR A 249 -3.04 -7.00 -4.80
N VAL A 250 -2.46 -7.01 -3.60
CA VAL A 250 -2.26 -8.21 -2.80
C VAL A 250 -2.71 -7.95 -1.37
N VAL A 251 -3.55 -8.82 -0.82
CA VAL A 251 -4.01 -8.81 0.58
C VAL A 251 -3.27 -9.89 1.35
N ARG A 252 -2.66 -9.53 2.46
CA ARG A 252 -2.02 -10.43 3.41
C ARG A 252 -2.95 -10.67 4.58
N VAL A 253 -3.18 -11.95 4.88
CA VAL A 253 -3.96 -12.41 6.03
C VAL A 253 -3.05 -13.22 6.94
N ARG A 254 -3.09 -12.94 8.24
CA ARG A 254 -2.29 -13.62 9.27
C ARG A 254 -3.20 -14.24 10.32
N ALA A 255 -2.78 -15.36 10.91
CA ALA A 255 -3.40 -15.97 12.09
C ALA A 255 -2.38 -16.74 12.95
N GLU A 256 -2.78 -17.14 14.15
CA GLU A 256 -1.94 -17.95 15.05
C GLU A 256 -2.08 -19.46 14.80
N SER A 257 -3.11 -19.88 14.07
CA SER A 257 -3.32 -21.26 13.65
C SER A 257 -3.77 -21.36 12.20
N VAL A 258 -3.54 -22.51 11.58
CA VAL A 258 -3.98 -22.77 10.20
C VAL A 258 -5.50 -22.73 10.06
N ASP A 259 -6.25 -23.16 11.07
CA ASP A 259 -7.72 -23.18 11.00
C ASP A 259 -8.31 -21.78 11.19
N GLU A 260 -7.72 -20.96 12.06
CA GLU A 260 -8.06 -19.54 12.14
C GLU A 260 -7.69 -18.80 10.84
N LEU A 261 -6.55 -19.13 10.22
CA LEU A 261 -6.15 -18.55 8.94
C LEU A 261 -7.19 -18.83 7.85
N LYS A 262 -7.72 -20.06 7.78
CA LYS A 262 -8.77 -20.41 6.81
C LYS A 262 -10.02 -19.56 7.03
N ARG A 263 -10.52 -19.48 8.27
CA ARG A 263 -11.70 -18.66 8.60
C ARG A 263 -11.51 -17.19 8.21
N ARG A 264 -10.37 -16.60 8.57
CA ARG A 264 -10.02 -15.22 8.20
C ARG A 264 -9.93 -15.03 6.69
N CYS A 265 -9.45 -16.03 5.94
CA CYS A 265 -9.45 -15.97 4.47
C CYS A 265 -10.86 -15.99 3.90
N ASP A 266 -11.74 -16.84 4.43
CA ASP A 266 -13.12 -16.95 3.97
C ASP A 266 -13.85 -15.62 4.22
N GLU A 267 -13.70 -15.01 5.40
CA GLU A 267 -14.23 -13.68 5.70
C GLU A 267 -13.69 -12.59 4.75
N VAL A 268 -12.41 -12.68 4.38
CA VAL A 268 -11.81 -11.76 3.41
C VAL A 268 -12.35 -12.00 1.99
N PHE A 269 -12.53 -13.25 1.56
CA PHE A 269 -13.15 -13.53 0.27
C PHE A 269 -14.56 -12.97 0.19
N ASP A 270 -15.39 -13.22 1.20
CA ASP A 270 -16.78 -12.75 1.24
C ASP A 270 -16.85 -11.21 1.15
N PHE A 271 -16.03 -10.50 1.94
CA PHE A 271 -15.99 -9.03 1.89
C PHE A 271 -15.60 -8.48 0.52
N TYR A 272 -14.54 -9.03 -0.11
CA TYR A 272 -14.10 -8.53 -1.41
C TYR A 272 -15.09 -8.88 -2.52
N ASP A 273 -15.70 -10.06 -2.44
CA ASP A 273 -16.73 -10.50 -3.38
C ASP A 273 -17.96 -9.57 -3.39
N ASP A 274 -18.36 -9.06 -2.21
CA ASP A 274 -19.43 -8.07 -2.06
C ASP A 274 -19.07 -6.69 -2.64
N THR A 275 -17.77 -6.35 -2.67
CA THR A 275 -17.26 -5.10 -3.26
C THR A 275 -16.95 -5.22 -4.76
N ASN A 276 -17.41 -6.31 -5.38
CA ASN A 276 -17.14 -6.67 -6.77
C ASN A 276 -15.66 -6.88 -7.13
N VAL A 277 -14.81 -7.14 -6.14
CA VAL A 277 -13.40 -7.49 -6.37
C VAL A 277 -13.22 -8.98 -6.15
N LYS A 278 -12.94 -9.74 -7.20
CA LYS A 278 -12.67 -11.17 -7.06
C LYS A 278 -11.22 -11.38 -6.68
N LEU A 279 -10.99 -11.89 -5.48
CA LEU A 279 -9.67 -12.34 -5.05
C LEU A 279 -9.45 -13.80 -5.42
N VAL A 280 -8.19 -14.18 -5.57
CA VAL A 280 -7.75 -15.57 -5.65
C VAL A 280 -6.58 -15.80 -4.70
N ARG A 281 -6.39 -17.04 -4.30
CA ARG A 281 -5.25 -17.47 -3.48
C ARG A 281 -4.30 -18.31 -4.34
N PRO A 282 -3.21 -17.72 -4.88
CA PRO A 282 -2.24 -18.45 -5.69
C PRO A 282 -1.64 -19.63 -4.93
N PHE A 283 -1.30 -20.69 -5.67
CA PHE A 283 -0.77 -21.93 -5.10
C PHE A 283 0.74 -22.00 -5.34
N GLY A 284 1.53 -22.00 -4.27
CA GLY A 284 2.99 -22.12 -4.32
C GLY A 284 3.76 -20.81 -4.61
N ASP A 285 3.07 -19.68 -4.70
CA ASP A 285 3.68 -18.36 -4.95
C ASP A 285 3.74 -17.47 -3.70
N THR A 286 3.49 -18.05 -2.52
CA THR A 286 3.32 -17.28 -1.28
C THR A 286 4.58 -16.56 -0.84
N MET A 287 5.76 -17.13 -1.08
CA MET A 287 7.03 -16.48 -0.76
C MET A 287 7.31 -15.27 -1.68
N GLY A 288 7.04 -15.41 -2.98
CA GLY A 288 7.19 -14.29 -3.92
C GLY A 288 6.24 -13.13 -3.61
N LEU A 289 5.00 -13.44 -3.25
CA LEU A 289 4.03 -12.44 -2.80
C LEU A 289 4.39 -11.80 -1.46
N HIS A 290 5.03 -12.54 -0.55
CA HIS A 290 5.54 -11.99 0.70
C HIS A 290 6.60 -10.91 0.47
N GLU A 291 7.51 -11.12 -0.48
CA GLU A 291 8.54 -10.13 -0.82
C GLU A 291 7.96 -8.83 -1.41
N GLU A 292 6.79 -8.89 -2.05
CA GLU A 292 6.08 -7.72 -2.57
C GLU A 292 5.59 -6.76 -1.47
N PHE A 293 5.45 -7.21 -0.23
CA PHE A 293 5.11 -6.34 0.89
C PHE A 293 6.30 -5.51 1.39
N LEU A 294 7.54 -5.91 1.07
CA LEU A 294 8.72 -5.18 1.52
C LEU A 294 8.78 -3.79 0.89
N PRO A 295 9.12 -2.74 1.64
CA PRO A 295 9.25 -1.40 1.08
C PRO A 295 10.21 -1.36 -0.12
N ALA A 296 9.79 -0.69 -1.19
CA ALA A 296 10.53 -0.58 -2.46
C ALA A 296 10.74 -1.90 -3.24
N SER A 297 10.07 -2.98 -2.84
CA SER A 297 9.97 -4.20 -3.66
C SER A 297 9.36 -3.90 -5.03
N LYS A 298 9.61 -4.79 -5.98
CA LYS A 298 8.91 -4.78 -7.26
C LYS A 298 7.79 -5.81 -7.20
N ARG A 299 6.77 -5.58 -8.01
CA ARG A 299 5.72 -6.57 -8.29
C ARG A 299 6.36 -7.92 -8.64
N TYR A 300 5.92 -8.97 -7.96
CA TYR A 300 6.43 -10.33 -8.18
C TYR A 300 5.82 -10.95 -9.44
N MET A 301 4.49 -10.88 -9.57
CA MET A 301 3.74 -11.54 -10.64
C MET A 301 2.94 -10.55 -11.49
N ASN A 302 2.92 -10.77 -12.81
CA ASN A 302 2.21 -9.90 -13.75
C ASN A 302 0.83 -10.44 -14.19
N ASP A 303 0.52 -11.68 -13.86
CA ASP A 303 -0.71 -12.37 -14.29
C ASP A 303 -1.98 -11.74 -13.71
N TYR A 304 -1.84 -11.08 -12.55
CA TYR A 304 -2.93 -10.45 -11.80
C TYR A 304 -2.98 -8.92 -11.96
N ILE A 305 -2.44 -8.38 -13.05
CA ILE A 305 -2.47 -6.94 -13.31
C ILE A 305 -3.85 -6.52 -13.82
N GLN A 306 -4.43 -5.51 -13.18
CA GLN A 306 -5.63 -4.84 -13.66
C GLN A 306 -5.26 -3.50 -14.29
N TYR A 307 -5.90 -3.17 -15.42
CA TYR A 307 -5.81 -1.83 -16.02
C TYR A 307 -6.99 -1.01 -15.54
N VAL A 308 -6.71 0.03 -14.77
CA VAL A 308 -7.73 0.83 -14.11
C VAL A 308 -7.58 2.31 -14.44
N THR A 309 -8.67 3.06 -14.29
CA THR A 309 -8.69 4.52 -14.44
C THR A 309 -8.19 5.21 -13.17
N SER A 310 -8.00 6.52 -13.27
CA SER A 310 -7.76 7.43 -12.13
C SER A 310 -8.90 7.36 -11.11
N ASP A 311 -10.13 7.34 -11.59
CA ASP A 311 -11.35 7.31 -10.76
C ASP A 311 -11.43 6.03 -9.92
N PHE A 312 -11.08 4.87 -10.49
CA PHE A 312 -11.02 3.63 -9.73
C PHE A 312 -10.03 3.72 -8.55
N LEU A 313 -8.82 4.25 -8.80
CA LEU A 313 -7.81 4.41 -7.73
C LEU A 313 -8.28 5.39 -6.65
N ALA A 314 -9.01 6.45 -7.03
CA ALA A 314 -9.62 7.36 -6.08
C ALA A 314 -10.74 6.68 -5.28
N GLY A 315 -11.56 5.86 -5.95
CA GLY A 315 -12.65 5.09 -5.37
C GLY A 315 -12.21 4.10 -4.30
N LEU A 316 -10.97 3.59 -4.33
CA LEU A 316 -10.42 2.73 -3.26
C LEU A 316 -10.42 3.41 -1.87
N GLY A 317 -10.52 4.74 -1.80
CA GLY A 317 -10.59 5.47 -0.54
C GLY A 317 -9.25 5.54 0.17
N PHE A 318 -8.13 5.66 -0.56
CA PHE A 318 -6.80 5.76 0.05
C PHE A 318 -6.72 6.96 1.01
N GLY A 319 -6.35 6.69 2.26
CA GLY A 319 -6.29 7.70 3.32
C GLY A 319 -7.65 8.08 3.92
N ALA A 320 -8.74 7.48 3.46
CA ALA A 320 -10.02 7.55 4.16
C ALA A 320 -9.87 6.84 5.51
N THR A 321 -10.27 7.52 6.58
CA THR A 321 -10.10 7.02 7.94
C THR A 321 -11.30 7.39 8.79
N GLN A 322 -11.61 6.53 9.75
CA GLN A 322 -12.61 6.74 10.79
C GLN A 322 -11.98 7.24 12.09
N MET A 323 -10.73 7.71 12.03
CA MET A 323 -10.01 8.19 13.20
C MET A 323 -10.75 9.38 13.82
N LEU A 324 -11.34 9.12 14.98
CA LEU A 324 -11.94 10.11 15.87
C LEU A 324 -11.07 10.21 17.12
N GLY A 325 -10.67 11.42 17.48
CA GLY A 325 -9.74 11.66 18.60
C GLY A 325 -8.30 11.23 18.31
N GLU A 326 -7.51 11.13 19.37
CA GLU A 326 -6.11 10.68 19.35
C GLU A 326 -6.02 9.16 19.59
N LEU A 327 -4.85 8.58 19.32
CA LEU A 327 -4.57 7.15 19.56
C LEU A 327 -4.40 6.81 21.05
N GLU A 328 -3.99 7.80 21.85
CA GLU A 328 -3.76 7.66 23.28
C GLU A 328 -4.07 8.97 24.01
N GLY A 329 -4.34 8.87 25.31
CA GLY A 329 -4.60 10.03 26.17
C GLY A 329 -5.78 9.79 27.11
N ILE A 330 -6.52 10.85 27.39
CA ILE A 330 -7.71 10.82 28.23
C ILE A 330 -8.81 10.09 27.45
N TYR A 331 -9.32 8.99 28.01
CA TYR A 331 -10.41 8.24 27.39
C TYR A 331 -11.68 9.09 27.37
N PHE A 332 -12.27 9.27 26.19
CA PHE A 332 -13.49 10.05 26.02
C PHE A 332 -14.72 9.17 25.77
N GLY A 333 -14.55 8.07 25.04
CA GLY A 333 -15.63 7.16 24.71
C GLY A 333 -15.22 6.21 23.58
N TYR A 334 -16.20 5.72 22.84
CA TYR A 334 -15.96 4.87 21.67
C TYR A 334 -16.89 5.27 20.52
N ASN A 335 -16.46 5.02 19.30
CA ASN A 335 -17.28 5.18 18.11
C ASN A 335 -18.27 4.00 18.01
N ALA A 336 -19.57 4.30 17.94
CA ALA A 336 -20.62 3.28 17.92
C ALA A 336 -20.61 2.41 16.65
N ASP A 337 -20.17 2.96 15.51
CA ASP A 337 -20.16 2.26 14.23
C ASP A 337 -18.96 1.31 14.09
N THR A 338 -17.89 1.55 14.87
CA THR A 338 -16.61 0.84 14.71
C THR A 338 -16.13 0.15 15.98
N GLY A 339 -16.77 0.43 17.12
CA GLY A 339 -16.33 -0.01 18.44
C GLY A 339 -14.99 0.59 18.91
N ARG A 340 -14.37 1.50 18.15
CA ARG A 340 -13.03 2.03 18.44
C ARG A 340 -13.05 3.04 19.59
N ASN A 341 -12.09 2.93 20.48
CA ASN A 341 -11.91 3.88 21.57
C ASN A 341 -11.41 5.22 21.02
N VAL A 342 -11.92 6.29 21.62
CA VAL A 342 -11.63 7.69 21.28
C VAL A 342 -10.93 8.32 22.47
N TYR A 343 -9.72 8.84 22.23
CA TYR A 343 -8.93 9.52 23.26
C TYR A 343 -8.77 11.01 22.94
N LEU A 344 -8.53 11.81 23.96
CA LEU A 344 -8.19 13.22 23.86
C LEU A 344 -6.81 13.47 24.46
N LYS A 345 -5.99 14.26 23.77
CA LYS A 345 -4.68 14.68 24.29
C LYS A 345 -4.52 16.20 24.19
N PRO A 346 -5.15 16.97 25.12
CA PRO A 346 -5.14 18.44 25.07
C PRO A 346 -3.73 19.04 25.03
N ALA A 347 -2.75 18.38 25.64
CA ALA A 347 -1.35 18.80 25.61
C ALA A 347 -0.75 18.89 24.19
N LEU A 348 -1.23 18.08 23.23
CA LEU A 348 -0.78 18.16 21.83
C LEU A 348 -1.24 19.44 21.14
N ALA A 349 -2.43 19.95 21.48
CA ALA A 349 -2.93 21.21 20.92
C ALA A 349 -2.01 22.39 21.27
N SER A 350 -1.39 22.38 22.47
CA SER A 350 -0.43 23.39 22.90
C SER A 350 0.89 23.36 22.13
N GLN A 351 1.25 22.19 21.59
CA GLN A 351 2.54 21.93 20.97
C GLN A 351 2.53 22.15 19.45
N GLY A 352 1.35 22.30 18.85
CA GLY A 352 1.21 22.50 17.40
C GLY A 352 1.76 21.34 16.57
N VAL A 353 1.71 20.12 17.11
CA VAL A 353 2.28 18.93 16.45
C VAL A 353 1.52 18.66 15.15
N LYS A 354 2.22 18.80 14.02
CA LYS A 354 1.65 18.56 12.70
C LYS A 354 1.16 17.11 12.60
N GLY A 355 -0.16 16.93 12.54
CA GLY A 355 -0.75 15.59 12.47
C GLY A 355 -1.78 15.30 13.57
N SER A 356 -1.80 16.04 14.68
CA SER A 356 -2.78 15.82 15.76
C SER A 356 -4.22 16.02 15.27
N VAL A 357 -5.15 15.32 15.89
CA VAL A 357 -6.60 15.54 15.71
C VAL A 357 -7.06 16.64 16.66
N THR A 358 -6.48 16.66 17.87
CA THR A 358 -6.67 17.69 18.89
C THR A 358 -5.83 18.91 18.53
N ASN A 359 -6.50 19.97 18.08
CA ASN A 359 -5.90 21.25 17.70
C ASN A 359 -6.46 22.44 18.50
N ALA A 360 -7.42 22.19 19.40
CA ALA A 360 -8.04 23.20 20.23
C ALA A 360 -7.66 23.01 21.70
N LEU A 361 -7.34 24.12 22.38
CA LEU A 361 -7.04 24.16 23.82
C LEU A 361 -8.28 24.32 24.69
N ALA A 362 -9.45 24.43 24.07
CA ALA A 362 -10.72 24.62 24.74
C ALA A 362 -11.67 23.49 24.37
N ALA A 363 -12.42 23.01 25.37
CA ALA A 363 -13.52 22.08 25.20
C ALA A 363 -14.82 22.72 25.69
N ALA A 364 -15.93 22.42 25.04
CA ALA A 364 -17.25 22.87 25.45
C ALA A 364 -18.20 21.67 25.53
N PHE A 365 -18.81 21.46 26.69
CA PHE A 365 -19.79 20.41 26.93
C PHE A 365 -21.19 21.02 26.93
N LEU A 366 -22.00 20.72 25.91
CA LEU A 366 -23.35 21.28 25.71
C LEU A 366 -24.39 20.16 25.69
N GLY A 367 -25.61 20.44 26.14
CA GLY A 367 -26.66 19.43 26.30
C GLY A 367 -27.69 19.77 27.40
N SER A 368 -28.80 19.04 27.44
CA SER A 368 -29.91 19.23 28.40
C SER A 368 -29.57 18.74 29.83
N LEU A 369 -30.39 19.11 30.81
CA LEU A 369 -30.25 18.62 32.19
C LEU A 369 -30.38 17.07 32.20
N GLY A 370 -29.46 16.40 32.89
CA GLY A 370 -29.40 14.92 32.92
C GLY A 370 -28.69 14.28 31.72
N GLY A 371 -28.34 15.03 30.67
CA GLY A 371 -27.64 14.51 29.48
C GLY A 371 -26.15 14.20 29.66
N GLY A 372 -25.68 13.93 30.88
CA GLY A 372 -24.31 13.46 31.13
C GLY A 372 -23.18 14.51 31.08
N LYS A 373 -23.44 15.79 30.78
CA LYS A 373 -22.39 16.84 30.65
C LYS A 373 -21.37 16.88 31.80
N SER A 374 -21.85 16.93 33.05
CA SER A 374 -20.97 17.01 34.22
C SER A 374 -20.15 15.74 34.43
N PHE A 375 -20.69 14.58 34.03
CA PHE A 375 -19.98 13.32 34.05
C PHE A 375 -18.87 13.31 32.99
N SER A 376 -19.19 13.71 31.75
CA SER A 376 -18.21 13.77 30.65
C SER A 376 -17.06 14.74 30.89
N ASN A 377 -17.27 15.83 31.65
CA ASN A 377 -16.18 16.76 32.01
C ASN A 377 -15.27 16.23 33.14
N ASN A 378 -15.74 15.24 33.89
CA ASN A 378 -14.99 14.64 35.01
C ASN A 378 -14.31 13.31 34.65
N LEU A 379 -14.60 12.76 33.46
CA LEU A 379 -13.79 11.73 32.80
C LEU A 379 -12.47 12.35 32.35
#